data_AF-A0A3D5FDX9-F1
#
_entry.id   AF-A0A3D5FDX9-F1
#
_cell.length_a   1.000
_cell.length_b   1.000
_cell.length_c   1.000
_cell.angle_alpha   90.00
_cell.angle_beta   90.00
_cell.angle_gamma   90.00
#
_symmetry.space_group_name_H-M   'P 1'
#
loop_
_entity.id
_entity.type
_entity.pdbx_description
1 polymer ?
#
loop_
_entity_poly.entity_id
_entity_poly.type
_entity_poly.pdbx_seq_one_letter_code
_entity_poly.pdbx_strand_id
1 'polypeptide(L)'
;HAVGTDFPVVNDIFEYVYGVMKGNIASSRVGSVYHLRGVSAAIVTTEVIRKAQEKYGVGPISGEEFRWAMENLDLTAERIAELGATDVLPPFKITCADHEGGGSARFQQWDGNAWHFITDWVEPMKDITRPMIEASAAAYAKEKGITPRSGMSMGSDCG
;
A
#
# COMPACT_ATOMS: atom_id res chain seq x y z
N HIS A 1 -5.81 8.56 2.99
CA HIS A 1 -6.78 7.46 3.22
C HIS A 1 -8.17 8.01 3.09
N ALA A 2 -9.05 7.28 2.39
CA ALA A 2 -10.44 7.67 2.21
C ALA A 2 -11.26 7.59 3.51
N VAL A 3 -12.50 8.10 3.41
CA VAL A 3 -13.55 8.00 4.42
C VAL A 3 -14.87 7.62 3.74
N GLY A 4 -15.78 7.03 4.50
CA GLY A 4 -17.10 6.64 4.04
C GLY A 4 -17.21 5.17 3.68
N THR A 5 -18.41 4.75 3.33
CA THR A 5 -18.76 3.35 3.04
C THR A 5 -19.07 3.12 1.57
N ASP A 6 -18.99 4.15 0.73
CA ASP A 6 -19.40 4.11 -0.67
C ASP A 6 -18.28 3.55 -1.57
N PHE A 7 -17.79 2.36 -1.21
CA PHE A 7 -16.75 1.62 -1.92
C PHE A 7 -17.16 0.16 -2.04
N PRO A 8 -17.03 -0.48 -3.22
CA PRO A 8 -17.39 -1.89 -3.37
C PRO A 8 -16.67 -2.82 -2.38
N VAL A 9 -15.39 -2.56 -2.07
CA VAL A 9 -14.65 -3.34 -1.05
C VAL A 9 -15.27 -3.24 0.34
N VAL A 10 -15.91 -2.11 0.68
CA VAL A 10 -16.60 -1.95 1.96
C VAL A 10 -17.94 -2.69 1.96
N ASN A 11 -18.64 -2.72 0.83
CA ASN A 11 -19.85 -3.52 0.66
C ASN A 11 -19.56 -5.02 0.83
N ASP A 12 -18.46 -5.51 0.23
CA ASP A 12 -18.00 -6.88 0.42
C ASP A 12 -17.67 -7.18 1.88
N ILE A 13 -17.06 -6.24 2.61
CA ILE A 13 -16.82 -6.39 4.06
C ILE A 13 -18.15 -6.52 4.81
N PHE A 14 -19.16 -5.72 4.47
CA PHE A 14 -20.47 -5.87 5.08
C PHE A 14 -21.11 -7.23 4.78
N GLU A 15 -21.06 -7.69 3.53
CA GLU A 15 -21.63 -8.98 3.12
C GLU A 15 -20.90 -10.16 3.76
N TYR A 16 -19.59 -10.28 3.52
CA TYR A 16 -18.82 -11.48 3.82
C TYR A 16 -18.24 -11.53 5.24
N VAL A 17 -18.23 -10.40 5.96
CA VAL A 17 -17.73 -10.35 7.34
C VAL A 17 -18.85 -10.06 8.32
N TYR A 18 -19.58 -8.95 8.13
CA TYR A 18 -20.66 -8.59 9.07
C TYR A 18 -21.93 -9.40 8.86
N GLY A 19 -22.28 -9.76 7.62
CA GLY A 19 -23.44 -10.59 7.28
C GLY A 19 -23.37 -12.00 7.88
N VAL A 20 -22.16 -12.46 8.22
CA VAL A 20 -21.90 -13.74 8.89
C VAL A 20 -21.44 -13.58 10.35
N MET A 21 -21.66 -12.41 10.96
CA MET A 21 -21.36 -12.11 12.37
C MET A 21 -19.89 -12.27 12.76
N LYS A 22 -18.97 -12.06 11.81
CA LYS A 22 -17.51 -12.09 12.04
C LYS A 22 -16.89 -10.68 12.16
N GLY A 23 -17.70 -9.63 12.09
CA GLY A 23 -17.26 -8.26 12.35
C GLY A 23 -16.84 -8.08 13.81
N ASN A 24 -15.72 -7.41 14.04
CA ASN A 24 -15.13 -7.22 15.36
C ASN A 24 -15.03 -5.76 15.81
N ILE A 25 -15.53 -4.81 15.00
CA ILE A 25 -15.72 -3.41 15.39
C ILE A 25 -17.20 -3.04 15.27
N ALA A 26 -17.62 -1.97 15.94
CA ALA A 26 -18.98 -1.46 15.77
C ALA A 26 -19.22 -1.09 14.29
N SER A 27 -20.37 -1.49 13.73
CA SER A 27 -20.72 -1.25 12.32
C SER A 27 -20.65 0.23 11.94
N SER A 28 -20.98 1.13 12.87
CA SER A 28 -20.85 2.59 12.70
C SER A 28 -19.42 3.09 12.51
N ARG A 29 -18.40 2.25 12.75
CA ARG A 29 -16.98 2.58 12.54
C ARG A 29 -16.44 2.05 11.21
N VAL A 30 -17.18 1.18 10.52
CA VAL A 30 -16.83 0.74 9.17
C VAL A 30 -16.84 1.95 8.24
N GLY A 31 -15.83 2.06 7.40
CA GLY A 31 -15.64 3.23 6.51
C GLY A 31 -14.99 4.45 7.18
N SER A 32 -14.70 4.43 8.49
CA SER A 32 -13.88 5.47 9.11
C SER A 32 -12.46 5.50 8.53
N VAL A 33 -11.75 6.62 8.65
CA VAL A 33 -10.36 6.75 8.18
C VAL A 33 -9.43 5.66 8.74
N TYR A 34 -9.65 5.25 10.00
CA TYR A 34 -8.87 4.18 10.63
C TYR A 34 -9.21 2.82 10.04
N HIS A 35 -10.49 2.58 9.77
CA HIS A 35 -10.94 1.35 9.13
C HIS A 35 -10.35 1.24 7.72
N LEU A 36 -10.50 2.29 6.90
CA LEU A 36 -10.02 2.28 5.52
C LEU A 36 -8.49 2.25 5.43
N ARG A 37 -7.77 2.83 6.40
CA ARG A 37 -6.31 2.61 6.52
C ARG A 37 -5.97 1.13 6.71
N GLY A 38 -6.73 0.41 7.55
CA GLY A 38 -6.59 -1.02 7.73
C GLY A 38 -6.91 -1.81 6.46
N VAL A 39 -7.97 -1.44 5.75
CA VAL A 39 -8.36 -2.05 4.47
C VAL A 39 -7.27 -1.84 3.41
N SER A 40 -6.72 -0.62 3.28
CA SER A 40 -5.59 -0.36 2.38
C SER A 40 -4.38 -1.25 2.70
N ALA A 41 -4.01 -1.36 3.98
CA ALA A 41 -2.88 -2.20 4.39
C ALA A 41 -3.13 -3.70 4.11
N ALA A 42 -4.36 -4.16 4.32
CA ALA A 42 -4.76 -5.53 4.00
C ALA A 42 -4.70 -5.81 2.50
N ILE A 43 -5.21 -4.90 1.66
CA ILE A 43 -5.11 -4.99 0.20
C ILE A 43 -3.65 -5.16 -0.24
N VAL A 44 -2.76 -4.26 0.20
CA VAL A 44 -1.35 -4.33 -0.17
C VAL A 44 -0.73 -5.65 0.27
N THR A 45 -0.95 -6.06 1.52
CA THR A 45 -0.40 -7.32 2.05
C THR A 45 -0.89 -8.54 1.27
N THR A 46 -2.18 -8.59 0.94
CA THR A 46 -2.78 -9.69 0.18
C THR A 46 -2.25 -9.75 -1.25
N GLU A 47 -2.07 -8.60 -1.92
CA GLU A 47 -1.52 -8.56 -3.28
C GLU A 47 -0.03 -8.94 -3.32
N VAL A 48 0.74 -8.61 -2.28
CA VAL A 48 2.11 -9.12 -2.12
C VAL A 48 2.12 -10.64 -1.96
N ILE A 49 1.25 -11.19 -1.10
CA ILE A 49 1.15 -12.64 -0.91
C ILE A 49 0.75 -13.33 -2.22
N ARG A 50 -0.23 -12.77 -2.94
CA ARG A 50 -0.65 -13.26 -4.26
C ARG A 50 0.52 -13.29 -5.24
N LYS A 51 1.26 -12.19 -5.36
CA LYS A 51 2.41 -12.09 -6.26
C LYS A 51 3.54 -13.05 -5.90
N ALA A 52 3.78 -13.28 -4.61
CA ALA A 52 4.71 -14.31 -4.16
C ALA A 52 4.21 -15.71 -4.57
N GLN A 53 2.93 -16.02 -4.33
CA GLN A 53 2.35 -17.33 -4.68
C GLN A 53 2.31 -17.60 -6.18
N GLU A 54 2.12 -16.57 -7.02
CA GLU A 54 2.22 -16.68 -8.48
C GLU A 54 3.61 -17.15 -8.93
N LYS A 55 4.67 -16.74 -8.24
CA LYS A 55 6.06 -17.12 -8.57
C LYS A 55 6.52 -18.40 -7.88
N TYR A 56 6.20 -18.57 -6.60
CA TYR A 56 6.77 -19.61 -5.74
C TYR A 56 5.80 -20.77 -5.44
N GLY A 57 4.54 -20.65 -5.90
CA GLY A 57 3.50 -21.65 -5.70
C GLY A 57 2.50 -21.27 -4.61
N VAL A 58 1.27 -21.81 -4.71
CA VAL A 58 0.21 -21.56 -3.75
C VAL A 58 0.50 -22.28 -2.44
N GLY A 59 0.76 -21.52 -1.38
CA GLY A 59 1.07 -22.03 -0.05
C GLY A 59 1.58 -20.94 0.91
N PRO A 60 2.04 -21.32 2.11
CA PRO A 60 2.77 -20.42 2.99
C PRO A 60 4.02 -19.86 2.28
N ILE A 61 4.28 -18.57 2.44
CA ILE A 61 5.45 -17.90 1.86
C ILE A 61 6.47 -17.53 2.94
N SER A 62 7.75 -17.55 2.58
CA SER A 62 8.85 -17.11 3.42
C SER A 62 9.00 -15.58 3.42
N GLY A 63 9.79 -15.05 4.37
CA GLY A 63 10.12 -13.62 4.39
C GLY A 63 10.90 -13.16 3.14
N GLU A 64 11.71 -14.04 2.54
CA GLU A 64 12.47 -13.72 1.32
C GLU A 64 11.56 -13.63 0.10
N GLU A 65 10.57 -14.52 0.00
CA GLU A 65 9.56 -14.51 -1.05
C GLU A 65 8.63 -13.30 -0.91
N PHE A 66 8.26 -12.94 0.33
CA PHE A 66 7.49 -11.73 0.61
C PHE A 66 8.28 -10.47 0.21
N ARG A 67 9.57 -10.37 0.57
CA ARG A 67 10.44 -9.26 0.15
C ARG A 67 10.52 -9.18 -1.38
N TRP A 68 10.76 -10.31 -2.05
CA TRP A 68 10.80 -10.34 -3.51
C TRP A 68 9.49 -9.82 -4.12
N ALA A 69 8.35 -10.27 -3.59
CA ALA A 69 7.05 -9.86 -4.10
C ALA A 69 6.76 -8.37 -3.85
N MET A 70 7.15 -7.83 -2.69
CA MET A 70 7.12 -6.38 -2.42
C MET A 70 7.95 -5.63 -3.46
N GLU A 71 9.21 -6.01 -3.64
CA GLU A 71 10.15 -5.35 -4.57
C GLU A 71 9.81 -5.52 -6.06
N ASN A 72 8.75 -6.27 -6.36
CA ASN A 72 8.24 -6.44 -7.71
C ASN A 72 6.76 -6.06 -7.79
N LEU A 73 6.14 -5.54 -6.73
CA LEU A 73 4.71 -5.21 -6.70
C LEU A 73 4.40 -4.02 -7.60
N ASP A 74 3.37 -4.16 -8.43
CA ASP A 74 2.87 -3.12 -9.31
C ASP A 74 1.34 -3.14 -9.19
N LEU A 75 0.80 -2.23 -8.37
CA LEU A 75 -0.63 -2.16 -8.10
C LEU A 75 -1.25 -1.08 -9.00
N THR A 76 -1.73 -1.51 -10.16
CA THR A 76 -2.26 -0.62 -11.21
C THR A 76 -3.65 -0.09 -10.86
N ALA A 77 -4.09 0.97 -11.55
CA ALA A 77 -5.43 1.52 -11.36
C ALA A 77 -6.53 0.50 -11.72
N GLU A 78 -6.30 -0.33 -12.74
CA GLU A 78 -7.20 -1.41 -13.15
C GLU A 78 -7.32 -2.45 -12.05
N ARG A 79 -6.20 -2.86 -11.46
CA ARG A 79 -6.21 -3.84 -10.37
C ARG A 79 -6.88 -3.29 -9.12
N ILE A 80 -6.69 -2.01 -8.80
CA ILE A 80 -7.38 -1.33 -7.70
C ILE A 80 -8.90 -1.29 -7.94
N ALA A 81 -9.33 -1.06 -9.18
CA ALA A 81 -10.74 -1.06 -9.54
C ALA A 81 -11.36 -2.46 -9.42
N GLU A 82 -10.66 -3.52 -9.87
CA GLU A 82 -11.10 -4.92 -9.68
C GLU A 82 -11.28 -5.30 -8.21
N LEU A 83 -10.45 -4.73 -7.33
CA LEU A 83 -10.53 -4.91 -5.88
C LEU A 83 -11.62 -4.06 -5.22
N GLY A 84 -12.35 -3.25 -5.99
CA GLY A 84 -13.39 -2.37 -5.45
C GLY A 84 -12.84 -1.24 -4.58
N ALA A 85 -11.58 -0.86 -4.80
CA ALA A 85 -10.80 0.01 -3.91
C ALA A 85 -10.39 1.33 -4.57
N THR A 86 -11.03 1.71 -5.68
CA THR A 86 -10.85 3.04 -6.29
C THR A 86 -11.04 4.13 -5.24
N ASP A 87 -10.14 5.13 -5.26
CA ASP A 87 -10.04 6.23 -4.29
C ASP A 87 -9.73 5.86 -2.83
N VAL A 88 -9.73 4.56 -2.47
CA VAL A 88 -9.27 4.09 -1.15
C VAL A 88 -7.74 4.19 -1.04
N LEU A 89 -7.03 3.85 -2.12
CA LEU A 89 -5.58 3.94 -2.28
C LEU A 89 -5.21 4.31 -3.73
N PRO A 90 -4.10 5.04 -3.97
CA PRO A 90 -3.63 5.36 -5.32
C PRO A 90 -2.92 4.14 -5.95
N PRO A 91 -2.76 4.13 -7.29
CA PRO A 91 -1.83 3.21 -7.94
C PRO A 91 -0.39 3.49 -7.49
N PHE A 92 0.40 2.44 -7.33
CA PHE A 92 1.79 2.55 -6.89
C PHE A 92 2.60 1.32 -7.30
N LYS A 93 3.92 1.46 -7.35
CA LYS A 93 4.85 0.40 -7.73
C LYS A 93 6.08 0.38 -6.84
N ILE A 94 6.29 -0.72 -6.13
CA ILE A 94 7.45 -0.90 -5.26
C ILE A 94 8.57 -1.60 -6.05
N THR A 95 9.79 -1.12 -5.85
CA THR A 95 11.01 -1.70 -6.44
C THR A 95 12.07 -1.89 -5.35
N CYS A 96 13.16 -2.62 -5.59
CA CYS A 96 14.24 -2.69 -4.59
C CYS A 96 14.84 -1.30 -4.26
N ALA A 97 14.89 -0.40 -5.24
CA ALA A 97 15.41 0.95 -5.08
C ALA A 97 14.37 1.97 -4.54
N ASP A 98 13.11 1.57 -4.42
CA ASP A 98 12.00 2.40 -3.91
C ASP A 98 11.00 1.52 -3.14
N HIS A 99 11.17 1.46 -1.81
CA HIS A 99 10.29 0.74 -0.88
C HIS A 99 9.05 1.57 -0.47
N GLU A 100 8.91 2.81 -0.92
CA GLU A 100 7.69 3.61 -0.77
C GLU A 100 6.72 3.32 -1.93
N GLY A 101 7.28 3.21 -3.14
CA GLY A 101 6.61 2.82 -4.37
C GLY A 101 5.71 3.89 -5.00
N GLY A 102 5.68 5.09 -4.42
CA GLY A 102 4.78 6.15 -4.81
C GLY A 102 5.02 7.36 -3.92
N GLY A 103 4.05 7.65 -3.06
CA GLY A 103 4.10 8.75 -2.07
C GLY A 103 2.99 9.78 -2.24
N SER A 104 2.03 9.54 -3.13
CA SER A 104 0.93 10.47 -3.39
C SER A 104 0.03 10.65 -2.17
N ALA A 105 -0.38 11.89 -1.92
CA ALA A 105 -1.30 12.25 -0.86
C ALA A 105 -2.54 12.95 -1.42
N ARG A 106 -3.63 12.98 -0.65
CA ARG A 106 -4.82 13.78 -0.94
C ARG A 106 -5.17 14.63 0.27
N PHE A 107 -5.64 15.83 0.02
CA PHE A 107 -6.12 16.72 1.07
C PHE A 107 -7.62 16.60 1.23
N GLN A 108 -8.04 16.54 2.50
CA GLN A 108 -9.45 16.49 2.89
C GLN A 108 -9.75 17.65 3.82
N GLN A 109 -10.94 18.23 3.70
CA GLN A 109 -11.44 19.31 4.54
C GLN A 109 -12.68 18.85 5.31
N TRP A 110 -12.72 19.18 6.61
CA TRP A 110 -13.89 18.95 7.46
C TRP A 110 -14.84 20.15 7.37
N ASP A 111 -16.11 19.90 7.07
CA ASP A 111 -17.14 20.95 6.95
C ASP A 111 -17.99 21.14 8.24
N GLY A 112 -17.73 20.36 9.28
CA GLY A 112 -18.55 20.30 10.51
C GLY A 112 -19.38 19.01 10.64
N ASN A 113 -19.58 18.28 9.54
CA ASN A 113 -20.40 17.08 9.46
C ASN A 113 -19.71 15.91 8.73
N ALA A 114 -18.94 16.18 7.68
CA ALA A 114 -18.25 15.20 6.88
C ALA A 114 -16.87 15.69 6.40
N TRP A 115 -16.00 14.73 6.04
CA TRP A 115 -14.75 15.00 5.35
C TRP A 115 -14.98 14.97 3.85
N HIS A 116 -14.46 15.98 3.14
CA HIS A 116 -14.54 16.09 1.68
C HIS A 116 -13.13 16.15 1.09
N PHE A 117 -12.91 15.42 0.01
CA PHE A 117 -11.69 15.60 -0.78
C PHE A 117 -11.71 16.96 -1.46
N ILE A 118 -10.62 17.72 -1.34
CA ILE A 118 -10.47 19.05 -1.94
C ILE A 118 -9.35 19.10 -2.98
N THR A 119 -8.64 17.99 -3.16
CA THR A 119 -7.61 17.82 -4.20
C THR A 119 -7.70 16.42 -4.81
N ASP A 120 -7.23 16.30 -6.04
CA ASP A 120 -6.78 15.02 -6.58
C ASP A 120 -5.52 14.51 -5.84
N TRP A 121 -4.98 13.37 -6.29
CA TRP A 121 -3.69 12.88 -5.80
C TRP A 121 -2.59 13.89 -6.12
N VAL A 122 -1.84 14.26 -5.09
CA VAL A 122 -0.70 15.17 -5.15
C VAL A 122 0.57 14.35 -4.97
N GLU A 123 1.44 14.38 -5.98
CA GLU A 123 2.72 13.68 -5.97
C GLU A 123 3.76 14.39 -5.08
N PRO A 124 4.69 13.64 -4.47
CA PRO A 124 5.80 14.24 -3.72
C PRO A 124 6.80 14.92 -4.66
N MET A 125 7.48 15.95 -4.16
CA MET A 125 8.59 16.64 -4.87
C MET A 125 9.85 15.76 -4.86
N LYS A 126 9.84 14.66 -5.63
CA LYS A 126 10.89 13.64 -5.62
C LYS A 126 12.26 14.19 -6.02
N ASP A 127 12.32 15.18 -6.90
CA ASP A 127 13.53 15.90 -7.29
C ASP A 127 14.23 16.57 -6.09
N ILE A 128 13.46 16.98 -5.08
CA ILE A 128 13.96 17.57 -3.83
C ILE A 128 14.19 16.49 -2.77
N THR A 129 13.23 15.58 -2.56
CA THR A 129 13.26 14.65 -1.43
C THR A 129 14.14 13.43 -1.67
N ARG A 130 14.25 12.93 -2.90
CA ARG A 130 15.03 11.72 -3.21
C ARG A 130 16.52 11.85 -2.88
N PRO A 131 17.23 12.95 -3.24
CA PRO A 131 18.63 13.12 -2.84
C PRO A 131 18.82 13.11 -1.31
N MET A 132 17.87 13.66 -0.56
CA MET A 132 17.91 13.66 0.90
C MET A 132 17.73 12.25 1.48
N ILE A 133 16.79 11.46 0.93
CA ILE A 133 16.55 10.07 1.31
C ILE A 133 17.81 9.22 1.06
N GLU A 134 18.41 9.34 -0.13
CA GLU A 134 19.62 8.59 -0.50
C GLU A 134 20.82 8.96 0.38
N ALA A 135 21.02 10.25 0.64
CA ALA A 135 22.09 10.72 1.54
C ALA A 135 21.91 10.17 2.96
N SER A 136 20.68 10.20 3.49
CA SER A 136 20.37 9.64 4.81
C SER A 136 20.57 8.13 4.86
N ALA A 137 20.12 7.39 3.85
CA ALA A 137 20.28 5.95 3.76
C ALA A 137 21.75 5.54 3.65
N ALA A 138 22.55 6.25 2.84
CA ALA A 138 23.98 6.01 2.70
C ALA A 138 24.76 6.29 3.99
N ALA A 139 24.40 7.37 4.71
CA ALA A 139 24.99 7.67 6.01
C ALA A 139 24.70 6.56 7.04
N TYR A 140 23.45 6.09 7.11
CA TYR A 140 23.06 4.99 7.98
C TYR A 140 23.80 3.68 7.61
N ALA A 141 23.88 3.35 6.33
CA ALA A 141 24.59 2.16 5.87
C ALA A 141 26.06 2.19 6.27
N LYS A 142 26.73 3.33 6.10
CA LYS A 142 28.12 3.54 6.55
C LYS A 142 28.27 3.37 8.06
N GLU A 143 27.38 3.99 8.84
CA GLU A 143 27.42 3.90 10.32
C GLU A 143 27.27 2.46 10.81
N LYS A 144 26.38 1.69 10.18
CA LYS A 144 26.07 0.30 10.57
C LYS A 144 26.94 -0.75 9.87
N GLY A 145 27.86 -0.36 8.99
CA GLY A 145 28.66 -1.28 8.20
C GLY A 145 27.83 -2.15 7.24
N ILE A 146 26.71 -1.63 6.75
CA ILE A 146 25.83 -2.30 5.80
C ILE A 146 26.32 -2.02 4.39
N THR A 147 26.52 -3.06 3.59
CA THR A 147 26.78 -2.93 2.16
C THR A 147 25.44 -2.79 1.41
N PRO A 148 25.15 -1.67 0.73
CA PRO A 148 23.95 -1.52 -0.06
C PRO A 148 23.86 -2.56 -1.18
N ARG A 149 22.65 -3.03 -1.48
CA ARG A 149 22.39 -3.90 -2.63
C ARG A 149 22.52 -3.11 -3.93
N SER A 150 22.93 -3.78 -5.00
CA SER A 150 23.04 -3.22 -6.36
C SER A 150 22.84 -4.31 -7.40
N GLY A 151 22.49 -3.91 -8.62
CA GLY A 151 22.17 -4.77 -9.75
C GLY A 151 21.11 -5.81 -9.41
N MET A 152 21.26 -7.01 -9.98
CA MET A 152 20.42 -8.15 -9.59
C MET A 152 20.84 -8.67 -8.22
N SER A 153 20.00 -8.43 -7.22
CA SER A 153 20.26 -8.84 -5.84
C SER A 153 19.03 -9.52 -5.24
N MET A 154 19.21 -10.77 -4.82
CA MET A 154 18.17 -11.59 -4.19
C MET A 154 16.86 -11.68 -5.02
N GLY A 155 17.00 -11.73 -6.34
CA GLY A 155 15.90 -11.88 -7.30
C GLY A 155 15.20 -10.58 -7.70
N SER A 156 15.64 -9.43 -7.18
CA SER A 156 15.09 -8.11 -7.49
C SER A 156 16.14 -7.22 -8.16
N ASP A 157 15.66 -6.30 -9.00
CA ASP A 157 16.49 -5.24 -9.59
C ASP A 157 16.67 -4.09 -8.60
N CYS A 158 17.90 -3.89 -8.14
CA CYS A 158 18.28 -2.87 -7.17
C CYS A 158 19.07 -1.70 -7.78
N GLY A 159 19.10 -1.59 -9.12
CA GLY A 159 19.87 -0.57 -9.84
C GLY A 159 21.26 -1.04 -10.24
#